data_AF-A0A1Q3GHW4-F1
#
_entry.id   AF-A0A1Q3GHW4-F1
#
_cell.length_a   1.000
_cell.length_b   1.000
_cell.length_c   1.000
_cell.angle_alpha   90.00
_cell.angle_beta   90.00
_cell.angle_gamma   90.00
#
_symmetry.space_group_name_H-M   'P 1'
#
loop_
_entity.id
_entity.type
_entity.pdbx_description
1 polymer ?
#
loop_
_entity_poly.entity_id
_entity_poly.type
_entity_poly.pdbx_seq_one_letter_code
_entity_poly.pdbx_strand_id
1 'polypeptide(L)'
;MTKVKSKFSWVHTYLVFIVLLLLSGGMLIGVVFAYLSNHSQESDYQYIFWIIVLSALILLLVFSTLKVSKTISLTNQGIVLQTVFKRQEILWSEIKAIKLHGKENWLFTPQEATTFFLHNGKKVFIINALYRNTPLLKTALNTVKKQHLRGQPIDIQKLEQHKLKQTSQQMPNYPLTKYSGDFWFSINGIVIVLFTSMTLFWLIVLLITGGIGTSIFMSLSFLPAVLSARQLNYFYLGRYHLVVRNHVWRPYIKVYHLEDIEEVVFDSVGESSDGIRIITKDFKAAFFPAGSLREKNWIELVKALRKRKIKIRPKNF
;
A
#
# COMPACT_ATOMS: atom_id res chain seq x y z
N MET A 1 -4.35 -4.85 33.21
CA MET A 1 -4.45 -5.40 31.83
C MET A 1 -3.66 -4.52 30.87
N THR A 2 -2.47 -4.95 30.46
CA THR A 2 -1.72 -4.28 29.39
C THR A 2 -2.22 -4.72 28.02
N LYS A 3 -2.41 -3.75 27.11
CA LYS A 3 -3.04 -3.98 25.81
C LYS A 3 -2.26 -3.25 24.72
N VAL A 4 -1.84 -3.96 23.68
CA VAL A 4 -1.42 -3.31 22.42
C VAL A 4 -2.68 -3.14 21.57
N LYS A 5 -3.03 -1.87 21.28
CA LYS A 5 -4.20 -1.53 20.46
C LYS A 5 -3.79 -1.13 19.05
N SER A 6 -4.58 -1.51 18.06
CA SER A 6 -4.44 -1.01 16.69
C SER A 6 -4.74 0.48 16.61
N LYS A 7 -4.05 1.16 15.70
CA LYS A 7 -4.32 2.54 15.29
C LYS A 7 -4.57 2.53 13.78
N PHE A 8 -5.73 3.01 13.35
CA PHE A 8 -6.06 3.07 11.93
C PHE A 8 -5.11 3.98 11.15
N SER A 9 -4.91 3.62 9.88
CA SER A 9 -4.11 4.39 8.92
C SER A 9 -4.94 5.54 8.37
N TRP A 10 -4.61 6.76 8.79
CA TRP A 10 -5.31 7.98 8.39
C TRP A 10 -5.33 8.10 6.86
N VAL A 11 -4.20 7.81 6.20
CA VAL A 11 -4.09 7.89 4.75
C VAL A 11 -5.14 7.01 4.07
N HIS A 12 -5.30 5.75 4.47
CA HIS A 12 -6.22 4.86 3.77
C HIS A 12 -7.68 5.13 4.13
N THR A 13 -7.95 5.43 5.41
CA THR A 13 -9.31 5.74 5.86
C THR A 13 -9.80 7.03 5.20
N TYR A 14 -9.08 8.14 5.35
CA TYR A 14 -9.52 9.43 4.82
C TYR A 14 -9.43 9.51 3.30
N LEU A 15 -8.44 8.91 2.64
CA LEU A 15 -8.36 8.96 1.18
C LEU A 15 -9.55 8.27 0.51
N VAL A 16 -9.99 7.12 1.03
CA VAL A 16 -11.19 6.46 0.52
C VAL A 16 -12.41 7.36 0.71
N PHE A 17 -12.61 7.95 1.89
CA PHE A 17 -13.73 8.85 2.13
C PHE A 17 -13.66 10.14 1.31
N ILE A 18 -12.47 10.73 1.12
CA ILE A 18 -12.27 11.93 0.31
C ILE A 18 -12.57 11.62 -1.16
N VAL A 19 -12.08 10.50 -1.69
CA VAL A 19 -12.38 10.11 -3.08
C VAL A 19 -13.88 9.88 -3.26
N LEU A 20 -14.54 9.19 -2.31
CA LEU A 20 -15.98 9.00 -2.35
C LEU A 20 -16.75 10.33 -2.28
N LEU A 21 -16.30 11.27 -1.45
CA LEU A 21 -16.91 12.59 -1.29
C LEU A 21 -16.70 13.46 -2.53
N LEU A 22 -15.52 13.40 -3.15
CA LEU A 22 -15.25 14.13 -4.39
C LEU A 22 -16.06 13.56 -5.57
N LEU A 23 -16.19 12.24 -5.65
CA LEU A 23 -17.05 11.59 -6.64
C LEU A 23 -18.51 11.98 -6.44
N SER A 24 -19.04 11.88 -5.20
CA SER A 24 -20.43 12.23 -4.92
C SER A 24 -20.70 13.73 -5.11
N GLY A 25 -19.79 14.60 -4.67
CA GLY A 25 -19.89 16.05 -4.83
C GLY A 25 -19.81 16.47 -6.30
N GLY A 26 -18.85 15.95 -7.05
CA GLY A 26 -18.74 16.22 -8.48
C GLY A 26 -19.96 15.74 -9.27
N MET A 27 -20.53 14.60 -8.90
CA MET A 27 -21.75 14.08 -9.52
C MET A 27 -22.98 14.93 -9.17
N LEU A 28 -23.13 15.35 -7.91
CA LEU A 28 -24.23 16.24 -7.51
C LEU A 28 -24.16 17.58 -8.27
N ILE A 29 -22.96 18.15 -8.39
CA ILE A 29 -22.74 19.36 -9.20
C ILE A 29 -23.10 19.10 -10.67
N GLY A 30 -22.68 17.95 -11.21
CA GLY A 30 -23.00 17.55 -12.59
C GLY A 30 -24.50 17.43 -12.85
N VAL A 31 -25.25 16.81 -11.92
CA VAL A 31 -26.71 16.70 -12.03
C VAL A 31 -27.38 18.07 -11.92
N VAL A 32 -26.97 18.91 -10.96
CA VAL A 32 -27.51 20.26 -10.82
C VAL A 32 -27.23 21.09 -12.07
N PHE A 33 -26.02 21.02 -12.62
CA PHE A 33 -25.67 21.74 -13.85
C PHE A 33 -26.47 21.25 -15.05
N ALA A 34 -26.61 19.92 -15.21
CA ALA A 34 -27.42 19.32 -16.26
C ALA A 34 -28.89 19.77 -16.16
N TYR A 35 -29.48 19.70 -14.97
CA TYR A 35 -30.84 20.16 -14.70
C TYR A 35 -31.04 21.65 -15.01
N LEU A 36 -30.09 22.51 -14.62
CA LEU A 36 -30.18 23.94 -14.92
C LEU A 36 -29.97 24.24 -16.41
N SER A 37 -29.15 23.44 -17.11
CA SER A 37 -28.81 23.63 -18.53
C SER A 37 -29.85 23.08 -19.50
N ASN A 38 -30.55 21.99 -19.15
CA ASN A 38 -31.59 21.40 -19.99
C ASN A 38 -32.92 22.11 -19.74
N HIS A 39 -33.16 23.20 -20.48
CA HIS A 39 -34.51 23.77 -20.64
C HIS A 39 -35.37 22.99 -21.66
N SER A 40 -34.89 21.88 -22.23
CA SER A 40 -35.56 21.16 -23.32
C SER A 40 -35.58 19.63 -23.13
N GLN A 41 -36.77 19.12 -22.81
CA GLN A 41 -37.38 17.84 -23.23
C GLN A 41 -36.68 16.48 -22.98
N GLU A 42 -35.51 16.37 -22.36
CA GLU A 42 -35.06 15.07 -21.84
C GLU A 42 -35.77 14.70 -20.52
N SER A 43 -36.06 13.41 -20.34
CA SER A 43 -36.83 12.93 -19.19
C SER A 43 -36.02 12.99 -17.89
N ASP A 44 -36.45 13.80 -16.93
CA ASP A 44 -35.88 13.97 -15.58
C ASP A 44 -35.55 12.65 -14.84
N TYR A 45 -36.22 11.56 -15.20
CA TYR A 45 -36.04 10.22 -14.62
C TYR A 45 -34.63 9.64 -14.76
N GLN A 46 -33.89 9.98 -15.83
CA GLN A 46 -32.54 9.43 -16.03
C GLN A 46 -31.55 9.94 -14.96
N TYR A 47 -31.65 11.21 -14.57
CA TYR A 47 -30.78 11.80 -13.54
C TYR A 47 -31.06 11.21 -12.16
N ILE A 48 -32.35 11.05 -11.83
CA ILE A 48 -32.79 10.43 -10.56
C ILE A 48 -32.27 8.99 -10.47
N PHE A 49 -32.35 8.23 -11.57
CA PHE A 49 -31.83 6.86 -11.63
C PHE A 49 -30.34 6.81 -11.33
N TRP A 50 -29.52 7.66 -11.97
CA TRP A 50 -28.08 7.69 -11.73
C TRP A 50 -27.73 8.08 -10.29
N ILE A 51 -28.45 9.05 -9.69
CA ILE A 51 -28.25 9.41 -8.28
C ILE A 51 -28.50 8.21 -7.37
N ILE A 52 -29.58 7.45 -7.60
CA ILE A 52 -29.92 6.27 -6.79
C ILE A 52 -28.83 5.19 -6.92
N VAL A 53 -28.44 4.85 -8.16
CA VAL A 53 -27.40 3.83 -8.42
C VAL A 53 -26.09 4.20 -7.75
N LEU A 54 -25.66 5.45 -7.87
CA LEU A 54 -24.42 5.95 -7.29
C LEU A 54 -24.48 5.99 -5.76
N SER A 55 -25.60 6.42 -5.18
CA SER A 55 -25.82 6.43 -3.74
C SER A 55 -25.75 5.01 -3.16
N ALA A 56 -26.37 4.03 -3.83
CA ALA A 56 -26.29 2.64 -3.46
C ALA A 56 -24.85 2.10 -3.52
N LEU A 57 -24.08 2.47 -4.55
CA LEU A 57 -22.67 2.08 -4.69
C LEU A 57 -21.79 2.68 -3.59
N ILE A 58 -22.01 3.95 -3.22
CA ILE A 58 -21.30 4.60 -2.11
C ILE A 58 -21.63 3.90 -0.79
N LEU A 59 -22.91 3.65 -0.51
CA LEU A 59 -23.34 2.95 0.70
C LEU A 59 -22.72 1.56 0.80
N LEU A 60 -22.65 0.83 -0.32
CA LEU A 60 -21.99 -0.49 -0.40
C LEU A 60 -20.50 -0.38 -0.06
N LEU A 61 -19.79 0.62 -0.59
CA LEU A 61 -18.36 0.83 -0.31
C LEU A 61 -18.10 1.24 1.15
N VAL A 62 -18.93 2.11 1.72
CA VAL A 62 -18.86 2.49 3.13
C VAL A 62 -19.11 1.27 4.01
N PHE A 63 -20.18 0.51 3.74
CA PHE A 63 -20.51 -0.71 4.48
C PHE A 63 -19.39 -1.75 4.42
N SER A 64 -18.82 -1.98 3.23
CA SER A 64 -17.67 -2.87 3.02
C SER A 64 -16.46 -2.43 3.86
N THR A 65 -16.15 -1.13 3.86
CA THR A 65 -15.04 -0.56 4.62
C THR A 65 -15.24 -0.72 6.12
N LEU A 66 -16.45 -0.47 6.63
CA LEU A 66 -16.79 -0.65 8.05
C LEU A 66 -16.75 -2.11 8.50
N LYS A 67 -17.14 -3.04 7.62
CA LYS A 67 -17.10 -4.49 7.88
C LYS A 67 -15.66 -5.02 8.00
N VAL A 68 -14.74 -4.48 7.21
CA VAL A 68 -13.33 -4.92 7.18
C VAL A 68 -12.47 -4.20 8.23
N SER A 69 -12.81 -2.96 8.57
CA SER A 69 -12.08 -2.17 9.57
C SER A 69 -12.35 -2.68 10.99
N LYS A 70 -11.39 -3.38 11.58
CA LYS A 70 -11.50 -3.93 12.94
C LYS A 70 -10.60 -3.16 13.90
N THR A 71 -11.10 -2.76 15.06
CA THR A 71 -10.24 -2.42 16.19
C THR A 71 -9.67 -3.71 16.77
N ILE A 72 -8.36 -3.75 16.94
CA ILE A 72 -7.60 -4.92 17.38
C ILE A 72 -6.99 -4.60 18.73
N SER A 73 -7.20 -5.45 19.72
CA SER A 73 -6.54 -5.39 21.01
C SER A 73 -5.88 -6.72 21.31
N LEU A 74 -4.57 -6.71 21.51
CA LEU A 74 -3.79 -7.88 21.91
C LEU A 74 -3.65 -7.88 23.44
N THR A 75 -3.98 -9.00 24.07
CA THR A 75 -3.85 -9.23 25.52
C THR A 75 -3.02 -10.49 25.77
N ASN A 76 -2.58 -10.71 27.01
CA ASN A 76 -1.82 -11.92 27.35
C ASN A 76 -2.63 -13.22 27.18
N GLN A 77 -3.97 -13.15 27.09
CA GLN A 77 -4.86 -14.31 26.96
C GLN A 77 -5.34 -14.56 25.52
N GLY A 78 -5.45 -13.49 24.72
CA GLY A 78 -5.95 -13.62 23.35
C GLY A 78 -5.93 -12.32 22.56
N ILE A 79 -6.67 -12.34 21.45
CA ILE A 79 -6.88 -11.21 20.56
C ILE A 79 -8.37 -10.86 20.53
N VAL A 80 -8.67 -9.59 20.76
CA VAL A 80 -10.03 -9.04 20.63
C VAL A 80 -10.11 -8.26 19.33
N LEU A 81 -11.02 -8.67 18.47
CA LEU A 81 -11.34 -8.05 17.18
C LEU A 81 -12.74 -7.44 17.27
N GLN A 82 -12.83 -6.11 17.17
CA GLN A 82 -14.07 -5.38 17.27
C GLN A 82 -14.34 -4.61 15.98
N THR A 83 -15.43 -4.93 15.31
CA THR A 83 -16.02 -4.11 14.23
C THR A 83 -17.11 -3.21 14.79
N VAL A 84 -17.68 -2.34 13.96
CA VAL A 84 -18.88 -1.57 14.31
C VAL A 84 -20.07 -2.50 14.63
N PHE A 85 -20.13 -3.68 14.01
CA PHE A 85 -21.27 -4.60 14.11
C PHE A 85 -21.08 -5.74 15.12
N LYS A 86 -19.84 -6.17 15.36
CA LYS A 86 -19.55 -7.39 16.13
C LYS A 86 -18.24 -7.29 16.88
N ARG A 87 -18.23 -7.80 18.12
CA ARG A 87 -17.03 -8.10 18.90
C ARG A 87 -16.77 -9.61 18.85
N GLN A 88 -15.54 -9.99 18.52
CA GLN A 88 -15.06 -11.36 18.54
C GLN A 88 -13.79 -11.43 19.39
N GLU A 89 -13.75 -12.36 20.32
CA GLU A 89 -12.57 -12.66 21.13
C GLU A 89 -12.06 -14.04 20.71
N ILE A 90 -10.75 -14.17 20.55
CA ILE A 90 -10.07 -15.41 20.14
C ILE A 90 -8.94 -15.64 21.13
N LEU A 91 -8.98 -16.75 21.85
CA LEU A 91 -7.93 -17.10 22.81
C LEU A 91 -6.68 -17.58 22.08
N TRP A 92 -5.50 -17.39 22.68
CA TRP A 92 -4.25 -17.89 22.08
C TRP A 92 -4.25 -19.41 21.90
N SER A 93 -4.93 -20.15 22.77
CA SER A 93 -5.11 -21.60 22.68
C SER A 93 -5.95 -22.04 21.48
N GLU A 94 -6.79 -21.17 20.92
CA GLU A 94 -7.61 -21.48 19.74
C GLU A 94 -6.83 -21.32 18.43
N ILE A 95 -5.68 -20.65 18.47
CA ILE A 95 -4.87 -20.31 17.31
C ILE A 95 -3.84 -21.41 17.05
N LYS A 96 -4.06 -22.19 15.99
CA LYS A 96 -3.14 -23.23 15.52
C LYS A 96 -1.85 -22.64 14.93
N ALA A 97 -1.97 -21.57 14.14
CA ALA A 97 -0.81 -20.96 13.49
C ALA A 97 -1.02 -19.46 13.20
N ILE A 98 0.09 -18.71 13.28
CA ILE A 98 0.16 -17.29 12.94
C ILE A 98 1.12 -17.08 11.76
N LYS A 99 0.57 -16.58 10.66
CA LYS A 99 1.30 -16.17 9.45
C LYS A 99 1.39 -14.63 9.43
N LEU A 100 2.56 -14.09 9.80
CA LEU A 100 2.81 -12.64 9.89
C LEU A 100 2.93 -11.96 8.52
N HIS A 101 3.25 -12.72 7.47
CA HIS A 101 3.42 -12.25 6.11
C HIS A 101 2.65 -13.13 5.15
N GLY A 102 1.82 -12.52 4.30
CA GLY A 102 0.99 -13.22 3.34
C GLY A 102 0.03 -12.25 2.65
N LYS A 103 -0.63 -12.73 1.60
CA LYS A 103 -1.65 -11.98 0.89
C LYS A 103 -3.04 -12.54 1.18
N GLU A 104 -4.00 -11.64 1.29
CA GLU A 104 -5.42 -11.95 1.42
C GLU A 104 -6.22 -11.04 0.49
N ASN A 105 -7.30 -11.57 -0.10
CA ASN A 105 -8.11 -10.79 -1.03
C ASN A 105 -9.00 -9.81 -0.27
N TRP A 106 -8.96 -8.54 -0.68
CA TRP A 106 -9.88 -7.50 -0.26
C TRP A 106 -10.34 -6.70 -1.47
N LEU A 107 -11.66 -6.67 -1.69
CA LEU A 107 -12.27 -6.01 -2.86
C LEU A 107 -11.57 -6.43 -4.16
N PHE A 108 -11.40 -7.74 -4.37
CA PHE A 108 -10.75 -8.34 -5.54
C PHE A 108 -9.25 -8.04 -5.71
N THR A 109 -8.65 -7.26 -4.81
CA THR A 109 -7.21 -7.00 -4.83
C THR A 109 -6.48 -7.79 -3.74
N PRO A 110 -5.37 -8.46 -4.05
CA PRO A 110 -4.58 -9.14 -3.03
C PRO A 110 -3.81 -8.10 -2.20
N GLN A 111 -4.01 -8.14 -0.88
CA GLN A 111 -3.42 -7.19 0.07
C GLN A 111 -2.53 -7.91 1.08
N GLU A 112 -1.43 -7.27 1.48
CA GLU A 112 -0.59 -7.78 2.56
C GLU A 112 -1.38 -7.86 3.86
N ALA A 113 -1.40 -9.03 4.48
CA ALA A 113 -2.17 -9.31 5.67
C ALA A 113 -1.43 -10.20 6.67
N THR A 114 -1.89 -10.16 7.91
CA THR A 114 -1.52 -11.11 8.95
C THR A 114 -2.67 -12.07 9.14
N THR A 115 -2.40 -13.38 9.05
CA THR A 115 -3.44 -14.42 9.02
C THR A 115 -3.27 -15.36 10.21
N PHE A 116 -4.38 -15.62 10.90
CA PHE A 116 -4.54 -16.61 11.95
C PHE A 116 -5.30 -17.81 11.39
N PHE A 117 -4.76 -18.99 11.63
CA PHE A 117 -5.42 -20.26 11.36
C PHE A 117 -5.88 -20.83 12.70
N LEU A 118 -7.18 -21.00 12.89
CA LEU A 118 -7.74 -21.54 14.12
C LEU A 118 -7.81 -23.06 14.07
N HIS A 119 -7.86 -23.71 15.24
CA HIS A 119 -7.98 -25.17 15.33
C HIS A 119 -9.24 -25.73 14.67
N ASN A 120 -10.34 -24.96 14.68
CA ASN A 120 -11.59 -25.31 13.98
C ASN A 120 -11.54 -25.11 12.45
N GLY A 121 -10.38 -24.85 11.88
CA GLY A 121 -10.20 -24.62 10.43
C GLY A 121 -10.59 -23.20 9.97
N LYS A 122 -11.19 -22.38 10.83
CA LYS A 122 -11.55 -21.01 10.46
C LYS A 122 -10.30 -20.15 10.28
N LYS A 123 -10.34 -19.32 9.24
CA LYS A 123 -9.31 -18.35 8.91
C LYS A 123 -9.75 -16.95 9.33
N VAL A 124 -8.88 -16.22 10.02
CA VAL A 124 -9.09 -14.81 10.38
C VAL A 124 -7.88 -14.01 9.93
N PHE A 125 -8.09 -12.85 9.31
CA PHE A 125 -6.99 -12.03 8.83
C PHE A 125 -7.15 -10.55 9.19
N ILE A 126 -6.01 -9.86 9.18
CA ILE A 126 -5.83 -8.43 9.43
C ILE A 126 -5.12 -7.85 8.22
N ILE A 127 -5.74 -6.91 7.52
CA ILE A 127 -5.12 -6.21 6.39
C ILE A 127 -4.15 -5.16 6.92
N ASN A 128 -2.87 -5.28 6.56
CA ASN A 128 -1.80 -4.44 7.09
C ASN A 128 -1.97 -2.96 6.71
N ALA A 129 -2.49 -2.67 5.51
CA ALA A 129 -2.68 -1.31 5.00
C ALA A 129 -3.65 -0.46 5.84
N LEU A 130 -4.60 -1.10 6.55
CA LEU A 130 -5.60 -0.41 7.36
C LEU A 130 -5.05 0.15 8.68
N TYR A 131 -3.83 -0.23 9.09
CA TYR A 131 -3.28 0.14 10.39
C TYR A 131 -1.90 0.78 10.28
N ARG A 132 -1.73 1.96 10.88
CA ARG A 132 -0.43 2.66 10.90
C ARG A 132 0.59 2.03 11.83
N ASN A 133 0.13 1.34 12.88
CA ASN A 133 1.00 0.66 13.84
C ASN A 133 1.11 -0.85 13.57
N THR A 134 0.92 -1.28 12.32
CA THR A 134 1.14 -2.66 11.89
C THR A 134 2.50 -3.24 12.34
N PRO A 135 3.63 -2.50 12.27
CA PRO A 135 4.90 -3.01 12.79
C PRO A 135 4.82 -3.43 14.27
N LEU A 136 4.22 -2.60 15.12
CA LEU A 136 4.03 -2.90 16.54
C LEU A 136 3.11 -4.11 16.77
N LEU A 137 2.01 -4.19 16.02
CA LEU A 137 1.09 -5.33 16.09
C LEU A 137 1.82 -6.63 15.70
N LYS A 138 2.61 -6.61 14.62
CA LYS A 138 3.38 -7.78 14.17
C LYS A 138 4.49 -8.15 15.13
N THR A 139 5.18 -7.17 15.74
CA THR A 139 6.16 -7.45 16.80
C THR A 139 5.51 -8.17 17.97
N ALA A 140 4.37 -7.68 18.45
CA ALA A 140 3.62 -8.33 19.52
C ALA A 140 3.16 -9.75 19.13
N LEU A 141 2.61 -9.93 17.93
CA LEU A 141 2.20 -11.25 17.43
C LEU A 141 3.39 -12.20 17.21
N ASN A 142 4.55 -11.69 16.85
CA ASN A 142 5.77 -12.47 16.74
C ASN A 142 6.27 -12.94 18.10
N THR A 143 6.20 -12.07 19.12
CA THR A 143 6.48 -12.44 20.51
C THR A 143 5.54 -13.54 20.98
N VAL A 144 4.23 -13.37 20.76
CA VAL A 144 3.22 -14.40 21.06
C VAL A 144 3.55 -15.70 20.34
N LYS A 145 3.84 -15.65 19.04
CA LYS A 145 4.21 -16.84 18.25
C LYS A 145 5.42 -17.56 18.84
N LYS A 146 6.49 -16.83 19.20
CA LYS A 146 7.70 -17.41 19.79
C LYS A 146 7.46 -18.01 21.18
N GLN A 147 6.72 -17.31 22.05
CA GLN A 147 6.43 -17.75 23.41
C GLN A 147 5.48 -18.96 23.42
N HIS A 148 4.43 -18.91 22.60
CA HIS A 148 3.47 -19.99 22.45
C HIS A 148 4.13 -21.27 21.93
N LEU A 149 5.01 -21.18 20.91
CA LEU A 149 5.78 -22.32 20.40
C LEU A 149 6.74 -22.92 21.44
N ARG A 150 7.13 -22.15 22.47
CA ARG A 150 8.04 -22.59 23.55
C ARG A 150 7.31 -23.02 24.82
N GLY A 151 5.97 -23.00 24.84
CA GLY A 151 5.18 -23.25 26.05
C GLY A 151 5.40 -22.22 27.16
N GLN A 152 5.94 -21.05 26.84
CA GLN A 152 6.23 -19.99 27.82
C GLN A 152 4.98 -19.14 28.08
N PRO A 153 4.81 -18.58 29.29
CA PRO A 153 3.73 -17.63 29.55
C PRO A 153 3.85 -16.44 28.60
N ILE A 154 2.72 -16.06 28.02
CA ILE A 154 2.66 -14.98 27.05
C ILE A 154 2.75 -13.65 27.80
N ASP A 155 3.79 -12.88 27.49
CA ASP A 155 3.97 -11.53 28.00
C ASP A 155 4.15 -10.54 26.85
N ILE A 156 3.10 -9.78 26.57
CA ILE A 156 3.06 -8.77 25.51
C ILE A 156 3.81 -7.50 25.91
N GLN A 157 4.15 -7.29 27.17
CA GLN A 157 4.90 -6.09 27.58
C GLN A 157 6.37 -6.17 27.19
N LYS A 158 6.94 -7.38 27.25
CA LYS A 158 8.33 -7.64 26.88
C LYS A 158 8.48 -7.79 25.36
N LEU A 159 8.19 -6.71 24.64
CA LEU A 159 8.39 -6.65 23.20
C LEU A 159 9.88 -6.53 22.89
N GLU A 160 10.47 -7.62 22.39
CA GLU A 160 11.79 -7.58 21.75
C GLU A 160 11.69 -6.79 20.44
N GLN A 161 11.99 -5.50 20.50
CA GLN A 161 12.11 -4.69 19.29
C GLN A 161 13.49 -4.89 18.70
N HIS A 162 13.54 -5.33 17.45
CA HIS A 162 14.78 -5.35 16.69
C HIS A 162 15.21 -3.90 16.44
N LYS A 163 16.38 -3.51 16.95
CA LYS A 163 16.98 -2.21 16.65
C LYS A 163 17.64 -2.31 15.28
N LEU A 164 17.03 -1.67 14.28
CA LEU A 164 17.62 -1.55 12.95
C LEU A 164 18.93 -0.77 13.02
N LYS A 165 19.88 -1.11 12.16
CA LYS A 165 21.02 -0.23 11.90
C LYS A 165 20.52 1.03 11.22
N GLN A 166 21.16 2.15 11.55
CA GLN A 166 20.73 3.45 11.08
C GLN A 166 20.74 3.50 9.56
N THR A 167 19.57 3.69 8.95
CA THR A 167 19.43 3.89 7.52
C THR A 167 20.09 5.23 7.13
N SER A 168 21.21 5.16 6.42
CA SER A 168 21.81 6.36 5.81
C SER A 168 20.95 6.86 4.64
N GLN A 169 20.90 8.18 4.47
CA GLN A 169 20.34 8.80 3.26
C GLN A 169 21.39 8.99 2.16
N GLN A 170 22.64 8.61 2.43
CA GLN A 170 23.75 8.72 1.50
C GLN A 170 24.09 7.37 0.88
N MET A 171 24.62 7.42 -0.35
CA MET A 171 25.04 6.22 -1.06
C MET A 171 26.23 5.58 -0.33
N PRO A 172 26.23 4.25 -0.11
CA PRO A 172 27.39 3.58 0.46
C PRO A 172 28.65 3.78 -0.39
N ASN A 173 29.78 4.08 0.24
CA ASN A 173 31.06 4.31 -0.42
C ASN A 173 31.80 2.99 -0.72
N TYR A 174 31.18 2.12 -1.53
CA TYR A 174 31.81 0.90 -2.05
C TYR A 174 31.09 0.43 -3.34
N PRO A 175 31.67 -0.51 -4.12
CA PRO A 175 31.07 -0.95 -5.38
C PRO A 175 29.66 -1.56 -5.24
N LEU A 176 28.75 -1.10 -6.09
CA LEU A 176 27.35 -1.51 -6.10
C LEU A 176 26.94 -1.95 -7.50
N THR A 177 26.25 -3.09 -7.62
CA THR A 177 25.70 -3.56 -8.89
C THR A 177 24.34 -2.90 -9.11
N LYS A 178 24.18 -2.20 -10.25
CA LYS A 178 22.95 -1.51 -10.62
C LYS A 178 22.00 -2.47 -11.35
N TYR A 179 20.76 -2.50 -10.91
CA TYR A 179 19.62 -3.14 -11.57
C TYR A 179 18.64 -2.03 -11.95
N SER A 180 18.68 -1.60 -13.21
CA SER A 180 17.82 -0.55 -13.76
C SER A 180 17.47 -0.88 -15.20
N GLY A 181 16.27 -0.52 -15.66
CA GLY A 181 16.01 -0.45 -17.09
C GLY A 181 16.03 0.97 -17.61
N ASP A 182 15.61 1.12 -18.87
CA ASP A 182 15.66 2.39 -19.58
C ASP A 182 14.40 3.21 -19.28
N PHE A 183 14.61 4.37 -18.65
CA PHE A 183 13.54 5.32 -18.34
C PHE A 183 12.77 5.73 -19.60
N TRP A 184 13.48 6.22 -20.62
CA TRP A 184 12.91 6.81 -21.84
C TRP A 184 12.07 5.85 -22.68
N PHE A 185 12.38 4.55 -22.62
CA PHE A 185 11.71 3.51 -23.41
C PHE A 185 10.77 2.64 -22.58
N SER A 186 10.43 3.06 -21.36
CA SER A 186 9.40 2.40 -20.54
C SER A 186 8.05 3.05 -20.75
N ILE A 187 6.96 2.28 -20.67
CA ILE A 187 5.58 2.82 -20.75
C ILE A 187 5.37 3.97 -19.75
N ASN A 188 5.82 3.79 -18.51
CA ASN A 188 5.74 4.83 -17.49
C ASN A 188 6.57 6.08 -17.84
N GLY A 189 7.73 5.91 -18.47
CA GLY A 189 8.54 7.03 -18.95
C GLY A 189 7.85 7.82 -20.07
N ILE A 190 7.26 7.10 -21.03
CA ILE A 190 6.48 7.71 -22.13
C ILE A 190 5.28 8.47 -21.57
N VAL A 191 4.53 7.88 -20.63
CA VAL A 191 3.41 8.53 -19.94
C VAL A 191 3.86 9.81 -19.25
N ILE A 192 5.00 9.80 -18.56
CA ILE A 192 5.53 11.01 -17.93
C ILE A 192 5.83 12.10 -18.95
N VAL A 193 6.53 11.77 -20.04
CA VAL A 193 6.86 12.74 -21.08
C VAL A 193 5.57 13.34 -21.66
N LEU A 194 4.61 12.50 -22.08
CA LEU A 194 3.34 12.92 -22.64
C LEU A 194 2.57 13.85 -21.70
N PHE A 195 2.36 13.43 -20.45
CA PHE A 195 1.57 14.21 -19.50
C PHE A 195 2.31 15.45 -19.00
N THR A 196 3.65 15.43 -18.90
CA THR A 196 4.42 16.65 -18.58
C THR A 196 4.31 17.67 -19.72
N SER A 197 4.41 17.24 -20.98
CA SER A 197 4.20 18.10 -22.15
C SER A 197 2.78 18.70 -22.15
N MET A 198 1.77 17.88 -21.84
CA MET A 198 0.38 18.35 -21.71
C MET A 198 0.21 19.36 -20.56
N THR A 199 0.84 19.13 -19.40
CA THR A 199 0.83 20.09 -18.29
C THR A 199 1.48 21.41 -18.68
N LEU A 200 2.62 21.38 -19.39
CA LEU A 200 3.29 22.59 -19.88
C LEU A 200 2.41 23.36 -20.90
N PHE A 201 1.73 22.64 -21.80
CA PHE A 201 0.78 23.24 -22.72
C PHE A 201 -0.36 23.95 -21.97
N TRP A 202 -1.00 23.29 -21.00
CA TRP A 202 -2.07 23.91 -20.21
C TRP A 202 -1.60 25.06 -19.34
N LEU A 203 -0.35 25.04 -18.87
CA LEU A 203 0.25 26.17 -18.19
C LEU A 203 0.32 27.40 -19.11
N ILE A 204 0.73 27.23 -20.36
CA ILE A 204 0.76 28.33 -21.35
C ILE A 204 -0.66 28.86 -21.59
N VAL A 205 -1.64 27.97 -21.80
CA VAL A 205 -3.05 28.37 -21.97
C VAL A 205 -3.57 29.10 -20.72
N LEU A 206 -3.18 28.67 -19.52
CA LEU A 206 -3.57 29.30 -18.26
C LEU A 206 -3.01 30.72 -18.16
N LEU A 207 -1.74 30.91 -18.54
CA LEU A 207 -1.11 32.24 -18.56
C LEU A 207 -1.78 33.20 -19.53
N ILE A 208 -2.40 32.70 -20.62
CA ILE A 208 -3.11 33.53 -21.61
C ILE A 208 -4.55 33.80 -21.18
N THR A 209 -5.27 32.79 -20.69
CA THR A 209 -6.73 32.85 -20.49
C THR A 209 -7.14 33.17 -19.05
N GLY A 210 -6.31 32.88 -18.05
CA GLY A 210 -6.63 33.06 -16.63
C GLY A 210 -7.83 32.23 -16.11
N GLY A 211 -8.37 31.31 -16.90
CA GLY A 211 -9.61 30.59 -16.59
C GLY A 211 -9.44 29.49 -15.53
N ILE A 212 -10.39 29.40 -14.59
CA ILE A 212 -10.40 28.35 -13.55
C ILE A 212 -10.50 26.94 -14.13
N GLY A 213 -11.20 26.78 -15.26
CA GLY A 213 -11.27 25.51 -15.98
C GLY A 213 -9.90 25.03 -16.46
N THR A 214 -9.07 25.95 -16.97
CA THR A 214 -7.70 25.67 -17.41
C THR A 214 -6.83 25.19 -16.25
N SER A 215 -6.97 25.79 -15.06
CA SER A 215 -6.27 25.33 -13.84
C SER A 215 -6.64 23.90 -13.44
N ILE A 216 -7.91 23.51 -13.62
CA ILE A 216 -8.37 22.13 -13.36
C ILE A 216 -7.73 21.16 -14.35
N PHE A 217 -7.75 21.47 -15.66
CA PHE A 217 -7.11 20.64 -16.68
C PHE A 217 -5.59 20.49 -16.47
N MET A 218 -4.91 21.58 -16.13
CA MET A 218 -3.49 21.54 -15.75
C MET A 218 -3.27 20.57 -14.58
N SER A 219 -4.06 20.68 -13.51
CA SER A 219 -3.94 19.83 -12.33
C SER A 219 -4.22 18.35 -12.63
N LEU A 220 -5.23 18.07 -13.45
CA LEU A 220 -5.58 16.72 -13.88
C LEU A 220 -4.49 16.10 -14.77
N SER A 221 -3.86 16.89 -15.65
CA SER A 221 -2.77 16.41 -16.51
C SER A 221 -1.50 16.06 -15.70
N PHE A 222 -1.25 16.77 -14.59
CA PHE A 222 -0.07 16.53 -13.76
C PHE A 222 -0.14 15.21 -12.98
N LEU A 223 -1.33 14.78 -12.57
CA LEU A 223 -1.52 13.63 -11.69
C LEU A 223 -1.01 12.30 -12.31
N PRO A 224 -1.32 11.93 -13.57
CA PRO A 224 -0.77 10.73 -14.21
C PRO A 224 0.77 10.73 -14.29
N ALA A 225 1.39 11.89 -14.51
CA ALA A 225 2.85 12.01 -14.54
C ALA A 225 3.45 11.69 -13.16
N VAL A 226 2.88 12.23 -12.07
CA VAL A 226 3.33 11.94 -10.69
C VAL A 226 3.14 10.47 -10.32
N LEU A 227 1.99 9.89 -10.66
CA LEU A 227 1.70 8.47 -10.39
C LEU A 227 2.65 7.54 -11.14
N SER A 228 2.98 7.88 -12.38
CA SER A 228 3.94 7.13 -13.20
C SER A 228 5.38 7.30 -12.70
N ALA A 229 5.76 8.50 -12.25
CA ALA A 229 7.08 8.78 -11.67
C ALA A 229 7.33 7.92 -10.43
N ARG A 230 6.30 7.69 -9.61
CA ARG A 230 6.37 6.81 -8.43
C ARG A 230 6.75 5.38 -8.80
N GLN A 231 6.41 4.92 -10.00
CA GLN A 231 6.65 3.56 -10.49
C GLN A 231 8.02 3.35 -11.12
N LEU A 232 8.88 4.37 -11.15
CA LEU A 232 10.19 4.30 -11.79
C LEU A 232 11.33 4.15 -10.77
N ASN A 233 11.15 3.24 -9.80
CA ASN A 233 12.24 2.88 -8.90
C ASN A 233 13.21 1.90 -9.58
N TYR A 234 14.45 1.93 -9.14
CA TYR A 234 15.51 1.01 -9.55
C TYR A 234 16.44 0.74 -8.37
N PHE A 235 17.25 -0.31 -8.49
CA PHE A 235 17.93 -0.89 -7.33
C PHE A 235 19.43 -0.94 -7.53
N TYR A 236 20.16 -0.77 -6.43
CA TYR A 236 21.57 -1.13 -6.34
C TYR A 236 21.74 -2.18 -5.26
N LEU A 237 22.48 -3.25 -5.56
CA LEU A 237 22.80 -4.28 -4.58
C LEU A 237 24.30 -4.31 -4.33
N GLY A 238 24.67 -4.24 -3.04
CA GLY A 238 26.04 -4.28 -2.58
C GLY A 238 26.40 -5.54 -1.80
N ARG A 239 27.52 -5.46 -1.09
CA ARG A 239 27.89 -6.48 -0.09
C ARG A 239 27.01 -6.45 1.14
N TYR A 240 26.66 -5.26 1.62
CA TYR A 240 25.97 -5.06 2.90
C TYR A 240 24.65 -4.31 2.78
N HIS A 241 24.39 -3.66 1.64
CA HIS A 241 23.19 -2.84 1.48
C HIS A 241 22.43 -3.15 0.19
N LEU A 242 21.12 -2.98 0.26
CA LEU A 242 20.22 -2.81 -0.87
C LEU A 242 19.78 -1.34 -0.89
N VAL A 243 20.04 -0.65 -1.99
CA VAL A 243 19.67 0.76 -2.16
C VAL A 243 18.56 0.87 -3.20
N VAL A 244 17.52 1.62 -2.86
CA VAL A 244 16.44 1.99 -3.79
C VAL A 244 16.62 3.45 -4.20
N ARG A 245 16.53 3.71 -5.50
CA ARG A 245 16.50 5.05 -6.09
C ARG A 245 15.33 5.19 -7.04
N ASN A 246 14.98 6.42 -7.39
CA ASN A 246 13.96 6.72 -8.38
C ASN A 246 14.58 7.46 -9.57
N HIS A 247 14.16 7.15 -10.80
CA HIS A 247 14.71 7.78 -12.00
C HIS A 247 14.36 9.28 -12.09
N VAL A 248 13.17 9.66 -11.63
CA VAL A 248 12.64 11.02 -11.72
C VAL A 248 13.02 11.83 -10.48
N TRP A 249 12.78 11.29 -9.29
CA TRP A 249 13.13 11.95 -8.03
C TRP A 249 14.57 11.65 -7.62
N ARG A 250 15.53 12.36 -8.22
CA ARG A 250 16.97 12.20 -7.94
C ARG A 250 17.39 12.23 -6.46
N PRO A 251 16.83 13.09 -5.58
CA PRO A 251 17.18 13.07 -4.15
C PRO A 251 16.57 11.87 -3.40
N TYR A 252 15.69 11.09 -4.03
CA TYR A 252 15.10 9.91 -3.41
C TYR A 252 16.12 8.76 -3.33
N ILE A 253 16.60 8.51 -2.12
CA ILE A 253 17.49 7.40 -1.79
C ILE A 253 16.97 6.70 -0.53
N LYS A 254 16.86 5.37 -0.59
CA LYS A 254 16.58 4.53 0.58
C LYS A 254 17.62 3.43 0.68
N VAL A 255 18.35 3.38 1.79
CA VAL A 255 19.42 2.40 2.02
C VAL A 255 18.98 1.40 3.07
N TYR A 256 18.98 0.12 2.74
CA TYR A 256 18.65 -0.96 3.67
C TYR A 256 19.89 -1.80 3.93
N HIS A 257 20.27 -1.96 5.19
CA HIS A 257 21.23 -2.98 5.57
C HIS A 257 20.64 -4.36 5.28
N LEU A 258 21.36 -5.21 4.56
CA LEU A 258 20.90 -6.54 4.17
C LEU A 258 20.57 -7.42 5.39
N GLU A 259 21.29 -7.23 6.50
CA GLU A 259 21.04 -7.95 7.75
C GLU A 259 19.76 -7.52 8.46
N ASP A 260 19.24 -6.33 8.18
CA ASP A 260 18.01 -5.79 8.78
C ASP A 260 16.77 -6.19 7.97
N ILE A 261 16.96 -6.75 6.78
CA ILE A 261 15.89 -7.24 5.92
C ILE A 261 15.44 -8.62 6.42
N GLU A 262 14.15 -8.75 6.74
CA GLU A 262 13.51 -10.02 7.08
C GLU A 262 13.15 -10.78 5.81
N GLU A 263 12.51 -10.10 4.84
CA GLU A 263 12.18 -10.67 3.55
C GLU A 263 12.07 -9.62 2.44
N VAL A 264 12.39 -10.03 1.21
CA VAL A 264 12.08 -9.28 -0.02
C VAL A 264 10.98 -10.02 -0.76
N VAL A 265 9.92 -9.31 -1.10
CA VAL A 265 8.75 -9.84 -1.80
C VAL A 265 8.70 -9.23 -3.18
N PHE A 266 8.62 -10.04 -4.22
CA PHE A 266 8.34 -9.56 -5.57
C PHE A 266 6.82 -9.48 -5.71
N ASP A 267 6.29 -8.30 -6.03
CA ASP A 267 4.87 -8.00 -5.89
C ASP A 267 4.37 -7.07 -7.01
N SER A 268 3.09 -7.18 -7.33
CA SER A 268 2.32 -6.23 -8.13
C SER A 268 1.13 -5.79 -7.29
N VAL A 269 1.13 -4.55 -6.82
CA VAL A 269 0.02 -4.05 -5.99
C VAL A 269 -1.08 -3.57 -6.92
N GLY A 270 -2.17 -4.34 -7.04
CA GLY A 270 -3.26 -4.05 -7.97
C GLY A 270 -2.75 -4.01 -9.43
N GLU A 271 -3.08 -2.94 -10.14
CA GLU A 271 -2.67 -2.69 -11.53
C GLU A 271 -1.33 -1.93 -11.65
N SER A 272 -0.60 -1.76 -10.54
CA SER A 272 0.71 -1.11 -10.60
C SER A 272 1.79 -2.03 -11.19
N SER A 273 2.85 -1.39 -11.71
CA SER A 273 4.04 -2.07 -12.20
C SER A 273 4.63 -3.01 -11.14
N ASP A 274 5.23 -4.11 -11.61
CA ASP A 274 5.99 -5.02 -10.76
C ASP A 274 7.04 -4.26 -9.95
N GLY A 275 7.24 -4.70 -8.71
CA GLY A 275 8.13 -4.05 -7.77
C GLY A 275 8.65 -5.00 -6.70
N ILE A 276 9.49 -4.45 -5.82
CA ILE A 276 9.89 -5.16 -4.61
C ILE A 276 9.27 -4.52 -3.38
N ARG A 277 8.78 -5.36 -2.48
CA ARG A 277 8.49 -4.98 -1.11
C ARG A 277 9.64 -5.41 -0.23
N ILE A 278 10.26 -4.45 0.44
CA ILE A 278 11.28 -4.72 1.44
C ILE A 278 10.58 -4.74 2.79
N ILE A 279 10.68 -5.86 3.50
CA ILE A 279 10.19 -6.02 4.86
C ILE A 279 11.39 -6.17 5.79
N THR A 280 11.52 -5.26 6.76
CA THR A 280 12.59 -5.29 7.75
C THR A 280 12.21 -6.15 8.96
N LYS A 281 13.21 -6.52 9.77
CA LYS A 281 13.04 -7.32 10.99
C LYS A 281 12.20 -6.67 12.08
N ASP A 282 12.01 -5.35 12.03
CA ASP A 282 11.04 -4.62 12.86
C ASP A 282 9.63 -4.56 12.23
N PHE A 283 9.38 -5.36 11.19
CA PHE A 283 8.13 -5.49 10.45
C PHE A 283 7.64 -4.24 9.70
N LYS A 284 8.49 -3.23 9.50
CA LYS A 284 8.19 -2.16 8.54
C LYS A 284 8.27 -2.72 7.12
N ALA A 285 7.33 -2.32 6.29
CA ALA A 285 7.24 -2.75 4.91
C ALA A 285 7.13 -1.54 3.98
N ALA A 286 7.96 -1.49 2.94
CA ALA A 286 7.91 -0.47 1.91
C ALA A 286 7.89 -1.14 0.54
N PHE A 287 6.95 -0.73 -0.32
CA PHE A 287 6.82 -1.23 -1.69
C PHE A 287 7.39 -0.22 -2.69
N PHE A 288 8.24 -0.71 -3.57
CA PHE A 288 8.97 0.07 -4.57
C PHE A 288 8.64 -0.48 -5.96
N PRO A 289 7.60 0.06 -6.63
CA PRO A 289 7.27 -0.30 -8.01
C PRO A 289 8.41 0.12 -8.94
N ALA A 290 8.77 -0.74 -9.88
CA ALA A 290 9.93 -0.57 -10.76
C ALA A 290 9.55 -0.92 -12.20
N GLY A 291 8.60 -0.19 -12.76
CA GLY A 291 8.06 -0.39 -14.10
C GLY A 291 9.00 -0.03 -15.26
N SER A 292 10.21 0.46 -14.98
CA SER A 292 11.28 0.51 -15.99
C SER A 292 12.10 -0.78 -16.05
N LEU A 293 12.03 -1.65 -15.05
CA LEU A 293 12.87 -2.84 -14.96
C LEU A 293 12.41 -3.92 -15.93
N ARG A 294 13.31 -4.38 -16.80
CA ARG A 294 13.07 -5.52 -17.71
C ARG A 294 13.16 -6.85 -16.96
N GLU A 295 12.53 -7.88 -17.51
CA GLU A 295 12.51 -9.24 -16.94
C GLU A 295 13.92 -9.79 -16.64
N LYS A 296 14.88 -9.60 -17.55
CA LYS A 296 16.28 -10.01 -17.33
C LYS A 296 16.86 -9.41 -16.04
N ASN A 297 16.64 -8.12 -15.81
CA ASN A 297 17.12 -7.43 -14.61
C ASN A 297 16.42 -7.97 -13.34
N TRP A 298 15.14 -8.33 -13.44
CA TRP A 298 14.42 -8.98 -12.34
C TRP A 298 15.04 -10.33 -11.98
N ILE A 299 15.30 -11.18 -12.98
CA ILE A 299 15.90 -12.49 -12.79
C ILE A 299 17.30 -12.35 -12.15
N GLU A 300 18.12 -11.43 -12.64
CA GLU A 300 19.45 -11.17 -12.11
C GLU A 300 19.41 -10.66 -10.66
N LEU A 301 18.49 -9.75 -10.34
CA LEU A 301 18.30 -9.24 -8.98
C LEU A 301 17.87 -10.35 -8.02
N VAL A 302 16.92 -11.22 -8.42
CA VAL A 302 16.50 -12.39 -7.64
C VAL A 302 17.69 -13.30 -7.36
N LYS A 303 18.47 -13.64 -8.40
CA LYS A 303 19.67 -14.49 -8.25
C LYS A 303 20.68 -13.86 -7.28
N ALA A 304 20.92 -12.56 -7.39
CA ALA A 304 21.87 -11.85 -6.55
C ALA A 304 21.40 -11.76 -5.08
N LEU A 305 20.12 -11.52 -4.83
CA LEU A 305 19.54 -11.54 -3.48
C LEU A 305 19.61 -12.94 -2.84
N ARG A 306 19.32 -14.01 -3.60
CA ARG A 306 19.48 -15.40 -3.12
C ARG A 306 20.93 -15.70 -2.77
N LYS A 307 21.89 -15.26 -3.58
CA LYS A 307 23.32 -15.41 -3.30
C LYS A 307 23.74 -14.74 -1.98
N ARG A 308 23.03 -13.68 -1.57
CA ARG A 308 23.20 -12.99 -0.28
C ARG A 308 22.40 -13.61 0.88
N LYS A 309 21.77 -14.78 0.67
CA LYS A 309 20.94 -15.50 1.65
C LYS A 309 19.76 -14.67 2.18
N ILE A 310 19.27 -13.72 1.39
CA ILE A 310 18.06 -12.97 1.72
C ILE A 310 16.84 -13.85 1.40
N LYS A 311 15.90 -13.92 2.35
CA LYS A 311 14.63 -14.63 2.15
C LYS A 311 13.81 -13.91 1.08
N ILE A 312 13.39 -14.66 0.06
CA ILE A 312 12.60 -14.14 -1.05
C ILE A 312 11.23 -14.81 -1.07
N ARG A 313 10.18 -14.00 -1.21
CA ARG A 313 8.82 -14.45 -1.53
C ARG A 313 8.49 -14.07 -2.98
N PRO A 314 8.19 -15.02 -3.88
CA PRO A 314 7.86 -14.71 -5.26
C PRO A 314 6.42 -14.19 -5.37
N LYS A 315 6.07 -13.66 -6.56
CA LYS A 315 4.81 -12.94 -6.83
C LYS A 315 3.54 -13.78 -6.62
N ASN A 316 3.58 -15.07 -6.98
CA ASN A 316 2.40 -15.95 -7.07
C ASN A 316 2.30 -16.92 -5.87
N PHE A 317 2.28 -16.42 -4.64
CA PHE A 317 2.14 -17.25 -3.42
C PHE A 317 0.89 -16.93 -2.59
#